data_AF-A0A2S9JN48-F1
#
_entry.id   AF-A0A2S9JN48-F1
#
_cell.length_a   1.000
_cell.length_b   1.000
_cell.length_c   1.000
_cell.angle_alpha   90.00
_cell.angle_beta   90.00
_cell.angle_gamma   90.00
#
_symmetry.space_group_name_H-M   'P 1'
#
loop_
_entity.id
_entity.type
_entity.pdbx_description
1 polymer ?
#
loop_
_entity_poly.entity_id
_entity_poly.type
_entity_poly.pdbx_seq_one_letter_code
_entity_poly.pdbx_strand_id
1 'polypeptide(L)'
;MAIKFNVQEIGNPQDAAAPKKFYARPVSSGEITLEDLASDISHASSVTESDVMAVLYSLVREIPRNISQGYIVRLGSLGSFRLGTGSIGSDTAEEVTAANIHRKRVLFQNGMRIKKAIADLTFRKSE
;
A
#
# COMPACT_ATOMS: atom_id res chain seq x y z
N MET A 1 -20.56 4.97 3.12
CA MET A 1 -20.53 5.28 1.67
C MET A 1 -20.08 4.03 0.92
N ALA A 2 -20.68 3.72 -0.23
CA ALA A 2 -20.34 2.53 -1.01
C ALA A 2 -19.40 2.87 -2.17
N ILE A 3 -18.36 2.05 -2.36
CA ILE A 3 -17.40 2.16 -3.46
C ILE A 3 -18.09 1.76 -4.76
N LYS A 4 -18.01 2.61 -5.79
CA LYS A 4 -18.57 2.31 -7.11
C LYS A 4 -17.71 1.24 -7.82
N PHE A 5 -18.32 0.35 -8.59
CA PHE A 5 -17.60 -0.58 -9.46
C PHE A 5 -18.23 -0.70 -10.86
N ASN A 6 -17.39 -0.96 -11.86
CA ASN A 6 -17.81 -1.26 -13.23
C ASN A 6 -17.62 -2.75 -13.52
N VAL A 7 -18.39 -3.28 -14.48
CA VAL A 7 -18.26 -4.65 -14.94
C VAL A 7 -17.34 -4.68 -16.16
N GLN A 8 -16.27 -5.46 -16.11
CA GLN A 8 -15.33 -5.61 -17.23
C GLN A 8 -15.25 -7.07 -17.68
N GLU A 9 -15.30 -7.29 -18.99
CA GLU A 9 -15.05 -8.59 -19.59
C GLU A 9 -13.53 -8.80 -19.75
N ILE A 10 -13.00 -9.88 -19.16
CA ILE A 10 -11.58 -10.19 -19.15
C ILE A 10 -11.38 -11.64 -19.63
N GLY A 11 -10.51 -11.83 -20.62
CA GLY A 11 -10.05 -13.15 -21.07
C GLY A 11 -8.96 -13.73 -20.17
N ASN A 12 -8.79 -15.05 -20.17
CA ASN A 12 -7.75 -15.70 -19.38
C ASN A 12 -6.35 -15.49 -20.03
N PRO A 13 -5.38 -14.85 -19.36
CA PRO A 13 -4.04 -14.65 -19.91
C PRO A 13 -3.25 -15.96 -20.10
N GLN A 14 -3.60 -17.03 -19.37
CA GLN A 14 -2.92 -18.33 -19.46
C GLN A 14 -3.53 -19.24 -20.53
N ASP A 15 -4.76 -18.96 -20.98
CA ASP A 15 -5.46 -19.74 -21.99
C ASP A 15 -6.35 -18.81 -22.84
N ALA A 16 -5.84 -18.45 -24.01
CA ALA A 16 -6.52 -17.53 -24.93
C ALA A 16 -7.78 -18.13 -25.56
N ALA A 17 -7.97 -19.45 -25.53
CA ALA A 17 -9.14 -20.12 -26.08
C ALA A 17 -10.29 -20.21 -25.05
N ALA A 18 -10.01 -19.97 -23.76
CA ALA A 18 -11.03 -19.98 -22.73
C ALA A 18 -12.03 -18.82 -22.90
N PRO A 19 -13.33 -19.06 -22.63
CA PRO A 19 -14.34 -18.01 -22.70
C PRO A 19 -14.03 -16.90 -21.70
N LYS A 20 -14.25 -15.66 -22.13
CA LYS A 20 -14.04 -14.48 -21.28
C LYS A 20 -15.04 -14.48 -20.12
N LYS A 21 -14.63 -13.89 -18.99
CA LYS A 21 -15.44 -13.76 -17.78
C LYS A 21 -15.63 -12.31 -17.40
N PHE A 22 -16.75 -11.99 -16.75
CA PHE A 22 -17.04 -10.65 -16.25
C PHE A 22 -16.56 -10.49 -14.81
N TYR A 23 -15.88 -9.39 -14.52
CA TYR A 23 -15.33 -9.07 -13.20
C TYR A 23 -15.76 -7.67 -12.76
N ALA A 24 -16.07 -7.53 -11.47
CA ALA A 24 -16.28 -6.23 -10.83
C ALA A 24 -14.93 -5.55 -10.61
N ARG A 25 -14.78 -4.31 -11.12
CA ARG A 25 -13.60 -3.47 -10.87
C ARG A 25 -14.00 -2.19 -10.16
N PRO A 26 -13.47 -1.91 -8.95
CA PRO A 26 -13.70 -0.65 -8.26
C PRO A 26 -13.31 0.55 -9.13
N VAL A 27 -14.11 1.60 -9.08
CA VAL A 27 -13.87 2.88 -9.74
C VAL A 27 -13.29 3.83 -8.69
N SER A 28 -12.11 4.40 -8.98
CA SER A 28 -11.51 5.40 -8.10
C SER A 28 -12.39 6.65 -8.02
N SER A 29 -12.57 7.18 -6.81
CA SER A 29 -13.35 8.41 -6.59
C SER A 29 -12.47 9.66 -6.64
N GLY A 30 -11.16 9.51 -6.78
CA GLY A 30 -10.19 10.60 -6.79
C GLY A 30 -8.88 10.20 -6.13
N GLU A 31 -8.04 11.19 -5.89
CA GLU A 31 -6.78 11.09 -5.16
C GLU A 31 -6.82 12.07 -3.99
N ILE A 32 -6.24 11.68 -2.86
CA ILE A 32 -6.06 12.55 -1.69
C ILE A 32 -4.55 12.74 -1.52
N THR A 33 -4.12 14.00 -1.56
CA THR A 33 -2.70 14.40 -1.49
C THR A 33 -2.23 14.60 -0.04
N LEU A 34 -0.93 14.85 0.16
CA LEU A 34 -0.42 15.21 1.49
C LEU A 34 -0.96 16.55 1.96
N GLU A 35 -1.20 17.46 1.02
CA GLU A 35 -1.79 18.78 1.24
C GLU A 35 -3.23 18.65 1.73
N ASP A 36 -4.04 17.83 1.05
CA ASP A 36 -5.41 17.55 1.49
C ASP A 36 -5.44 16.93 2.90
N LEU A 37 -4.55 15.95 3.18
CA LEU A 37 -4.44 15.35 4.51
C LEU A 37 -3.98 16.34 5.57
N ALA A 38 -3.03 17.22 5.25
CA ALA A 38 -2.57 18.24 6.18
C ALA A 38 -3.70 19.20 6.54
N SER A 39 -4.48 19.61 5.54
CA SER A 39 -5.67 20.43 5.74
C SER A 39 -6.70 19.73 6.64
N ASP A 40 -7.06 18.48 6.33
CA ASP A 40 -8.02 17.68 7.13
C ASP A 40 -7.56 17.53 8.59
N ILE A 41 -6.28 17.25 8.83
CA ILE A 41 -5.72 17.09 10.17
C ILE A 41 -5.68 18.43 10.92
N SER A 42 -5.32 19.52 10.24
CA SER A 42 -5.32 20.85 10.85
C SER A 42 -6.72 21.26 11.30
N HIS A 43 -7.74 21.05 10.45
CA HIS A 43 -9.14 21.31 10.80
C HIS A 43 -9.64 20.47 11.99
N ALA A 44 -9.08 19.26 12.17
CA ALA A 44 -9.43 18.37 13.27
C ALA A 44 -8.55 18.57 14.54
N SER A 45 -7.63 19.52 14.55
CA SER A 45 -6.67 19.73 15.64
C SER A 45 -6.40 21.21 15.93
N SER A 46 -5.53 21.49 16.90
CA SER A 46 -5.06 22.86 17.20
C SER A 46 -3.76 23.21 16.48
N VAL A 47 -3.32 22.37 15.53
CA VAL A 47 -2.04 22.51 14.82
C VAL A 47 -2.28 23.19 13.47
N THR A 48 -1.40 24.11 13.08
CA THR A 48 -1.52 24.77 11.78
C THR A 48 -1.22 23.79 10.64
N GLU A 49 -1.84 24.01 9.48
CA GLU A 49 -1.60 23.18 8.29
C GLU A 49 -0.11 23.12 7.92
N SER A 50 0.62 24.24 8.04
CA SER A 50 2.05 24.31 7.79
C SER A 50 2.87 23.42 8.73
N ASP A 51 2.52 23.39 10.01
CA ASP A 51 3.18 22.53 10.99
C ASP A 51 2.89 21.04 10.73
N VAL A 52 1.63 20.70 10.41
CA VAL A 52 1.26 19.32 10.04
C VAL A 52 2.05 18.87 8.81
N MET A 53 2.11 19.71 7.78
CA MET A 53 2.86 19.42 6.56
C MET A 53 4.34 19.17 6.84
N ALA A 54 4.97 19.99 7.69
CA ALA A 54 6.37 19.80 8.08
C ALA A 54 6.61 18.44 8.76
N VAL A 55 5.68 17.98 9.60
CA VAL A 55 5.75 16.66 10.24
C VAL A 55 5.54 15.54 9.22
N LEU A 56 4.57 15.67 8.31
CA LEU A 56 4.32 14.68 7.26
C LEU A 56 5.52 14.54 6.31
N TYR A 57 6.14 15.63 5.87
CA TYR A 57 7.36 15.56 5.07
C TYR A 57 8.53 14.94 5.83
N SER A 58 8.68 15.25 7.12
CA SER A 58 9.68 14.59 7.96
C SER A 58 9.43 13.08 8.04
N LEU A 59 8.18 12.64 8.16
CA LEU A 59 7.81 11.23 8.17
C LEU A 59 8.17 10.55 6.84
N VAL A 60 7.83 11.17 5.70
CA VAL A 60 8.16 10.67 4.36
C VAL A 60 9.66 10.52 4.16
N ARG A 61 10.48 11.37 4.80
CA ARG A 61 11.94 11.27 4.78
C ARG A 61 12.49 10.19 5.69
N GLU A 62 11.98 10.09 6.92
CA GLU A 62 12.55 9.18 7.92
C GLU A 62 12.14 7.71 7.70
N ILE A 63 10.97 7.43 7.12
CA ILE A 63 10.54 6.04 6.87
C ILE A 63 11.54 5.30 5.95
N PRO A 64 11.89 5.79 4.73
CA PRO A 64 12.86 5.13 3.86
C PRO A 64 14.25 5.02 4.50
N ARG A 65 14.67 6.04 5.25
CA ARG A 65 15.97 6.07 5.94
C ARG A 65 16.09 4.97 6.99
N ASN A 66 15.04 4.72 7.76
CA ASN A 66 15.06 3.65 8.76
C ASN A 66 14.95 2.27 8.10
N ILE A 67 14.15 2.13 7.03
CA ILE A 67 14.06 0.87 6.28
C ILE A 67 15.38 0.49 5.62
N SER A 68 16.14 1.45 5.08
CA SER A 68 17.44 1.17 4.46
C SER A 68 18.49 0.68 5.46
N GLN A 69 18.28 0.96 6.76
CA GLN A 69 19.10 0.43 7.86
C GLN A 69 18.60 -0.93 8.37
N GLY A 70 17.55 -1.51 7.77
CA GLY A 70 16.99 -2.80 8.15
C GLY A 70 15.90 -2.75 9.22
N TYR A 71 15.49 -1.55 9.66
CA TYR A 71 14.40 -1.42 10.64
C TYR A 71 13.03 -1.67 10.02
N ILE A 72 12.11 -2.19 10.85
CA ILE A 72 10.68 -2.22 10.56
C ILE A 72 10.07 -0.97 11.18
N VAL A 73 9.46 -0.12 10.36
CA VAL A 73 8.81 1.11 10.83
C VAL A 73 7.32 0.85 11.01
N ARG A 74 6.85 0.83 12.26
CA ARG A 74 5.44 0.59 12.61
C ARG A 74 4.72 1.89 12.97
N LEU A 75 3.68 2.22 12.22
CA LEU A 75 2.81 3.38 12.47
C LEU A 75 1.58 2.95 13.29
N GLY A 76 1.83 2.47 14.51
CA GLY A 76 0.77 2.03 15.42
C GLY A 76 -0.20 1.01 14.80
N SER A 77 -1.50 1.30 14.88
CA SER A 77 -2.59 0.45 14.36
C SER A 77 -2.84 0.60 12.86
N LEU A 78 -2.17 1.54 12.18
CA LEU A 78 -2.25 1.73 10.73
C LEU A 78 -1.58 0.56 10.00
N GLY A 79 -0.35 0.22 10.40
CA GLY A 79 0.42 -0.84 9.77
C GLY A 79 1.92 -0.70 10.00
N SER A 80 2.70 -1.42 9.20
CA SER A 80 4.16 -1.36 9.25
C SER A 80 4.79 -1.48 7.88
N PHE A 81 5.86 -0.71 7.67
CA PHE A 81 6.75 -0.82 6.52
C PHE A 81 7.98 -1.66 6.87
N ARG A 82 8.38 -2.55 5.97
CA ARG A 82 9.57 -3.40 6.13
C ARG A 82 10.25 -3.66 4.79
N LEU A 83 11.53 -4.01 4.85
CA LEU A 83 12.25 -4.52 3.70
C LEU A 83 11.72 -5.90 3.31
N GLY A 84 11.37 -6.04 2.04
CA GLY A 84 11.11 -7.32 1.39
C GLY A 84 12.24 -7.62 0.42
N THR A 85 12.83 -8.80 0.55
CA THR A 85 13.87 -9.30 -0.35
C THR A 85 13.36 -10.50 -1.15
N GLY A 86 13.85 -10.63 -2.38
CA GLY A 86 13.80 -11.87 -3.15
C GLY A 86 15.22 -12.41 -3.29
N SER A 87 15.39 -13.71 -3.04
CA SER A 87 16.68 -14.40 -3.20
C SER A 87 16.56 -15.48 -4.27
N ILE A 88 17.64 -15.68 -5.02
CA ILE A 88 17.82 -16.91 -5.80
C ILE A 88 18.29 -17.99 -4.82
N GLY A 89 17.70 -19.19 -4.92
CA GLY A 89 18.11 -20.34 -4.12
C GLY A 89 19.44 -20.90 -4.59
N SER A 90 20.26 -21.38 -3.64
CA SER A 90 21.49 -22.13 -3.89
C SER A 90 21.34 -23.55 -3.33
N ASP A 91 22.14 -24.48 -3.82
CA ASP A 91 22.08 -25.89 -3.40
C ASP A 91 22.71 -26.10 -2.02
N THR A 92 23.71 -25.28 -1.66
CA THR A 92 24.38 -25.29 -0.35
C THR A 92 24.26 -23.94 0.36
N ALA A 93 24.41 -23.94 1.69
CA ALA A 93 24.32 -22.71 2.49
C ALA A 93 25.53 -21.80 2.28
N GLU A 94 26.69 -22.38 2.02
CA GLU A 94 27.96 -21.71 1.78
C GLU A 94 27.97 -20.89 0.48
N GLU A 95 27.17 -21.29 -0.50
CA GLU A 95 27.00 -20.58 -1.77
C GLU A 95 26.09 -19.34 -1.66
N VAL A 96 25.36 -19.18 -0.55
CA VAL A 96 24.47 -18.04 -0.35
C VAL A 96 25.28 -16.80 0.00
N THR A 97 25.27 -15.82 -0.88
CA THR A 97 25.93 -14.53 -0.71
C THR A 97 24.95 -13.36 -0.89
N ALA A 98 25.42 -12.14 -0.65
CA ALA A 98 24.63 -10.94 -0.92
C ALA A 98 24.20 -10.81 -2.40
N ALA A 99 24.92 -11.45 -3.33
CA ALA A 99 24.59 -11.46 -4.75
C ALA A 99 23.31 -12.25 -5.06
N ASN A 100 22.93 -13.21 -4.20
CA ASN A 100 21.68 -13.96 -4.36
C ASN A 100 20.44 -13.08 -4.18
N ILE A 101 20.58 -11.95 -3.46
CA ILE A 101 19.50 -10.98 -3.21
C ILE A 101 19.31 -10.10 -4.45
N HIS A 102 18.43 -10.53 -5.36
CA HIS A 102 18.20 -9.87 -6.65
C HIS A 102 17.05 -8.85 -6.62
N ARG A 103 16.11 -8.97 -5.67
CA ARG A 103 14.94 -8.09 -5.59
C ARG A 103 14.85 -7.43 -4.23
N LYS A 104 14.73 -6.10 -4.22
CA LYS A 104 14.51 -5.28 -3.01
C LYS A 104 13.23 -4.47 -3.20
N ARG A 105 12.32 -4.53 -2.23
CA ARG A 105 11.06 -3.78 -2.24
C ARG A 105 10.67 -3.37 -0.84
N VAL A 106 9.87 -2.32 -0.71
CA VAL A 106 9.20 -1.99 0.55
C VAL A 106 7.88 -2.73 0.59
N LEU A 107 7.61 -3.42 1.70
CA LEU A 107 6.33 -4.07 1.96
C LEU A 107 5.57 -3.29 3.01
N PHE A 108 4.32 -2.98 2.73
CA PHE A 108 3.38 -2.45 3.72
C PHE A 108 2.48 -3.59 4.22
N GLN A 109 2.44 -3.79 5.54
CA GLN A 109 1.55 -4.75 6.18
C GLN A 109 0.43 -4.00 6.89
N ASN A 110 -0.81 -4.29 6.49
CA ASN A 110 -2.01 -3.67 7.06
C ASN A 110 -2.10 -3.95 8.57
N GLY A 111 -2.22 -2.87 9.34
CA GLY A 111 -2.55 -2.93 10.76
C GLY A 111 -4.05 -3.17 11.00
N MET A 112 -4.42 -3.27 12.27
CA MET A 112 -5.79 -3.59 12.66
C MET A 112 -6.80 -2.54 12.18
N ARG A 113 -6.43 -1.24 12.18
CA ARG A 113 -7.34 -0.15 11.79
C ARG A 113 -7.72 -0.24 10.31
N ILE A 114 -6.75 -0.50 9.44
CA ILE A 114 -6.99 -0.70 8.00
C ILE A 114 -7.79 -1.97 7.76
N LYS A 115 -7.45 -3.08 8.42
CA LYS A 115 -8.18 -4.34 8.26
C LYS A 115 -9.66 -4.21 8.59
N LYS A 116 -10.00 -3.51 9.69
CA LYS A 116 -11.38 -3.23 10.07
C LYS A 116 -12.09 -2.37 9.03
N ALA A 117 -11.47 -1.25 8.63
CA ALA A 117 -12.04 -0.35 7.63
C ALA A 117 -12.32 -1.06 6.29
N ILE A 118 -11.47 -1.99 5.87
CA ILE A 118 -11.67 -2.79 4.64
C ILE A 118 -12.80 -3.81 4.80
N ALA A 119 -12.94 -4.43 5.97
CA ALA A 119 -13.99 -5.42 6.23
C ALA A 119 -15.40 -4.82 6.14
N ASP A 120 -15.54 -3.55 6.53
CA ASP A 120 -16.82 -2.84 6.55
C ASP A 120 -17.17 -2.16 5.20
N LEU A 121 -16.37 -2.38 4.14
CA LEU A 121 -16.60 -1.78 2.83
C LEU A 121 -17.84 -2.35 2.15
N THR A 122 -18.63 -1.46 1.57
CA THR A 122 -19.79 -1.81 0.74
C THR A 122 -19.56 -1.35 -0.70
N PHE A 123 -20.11 -2.09 -1.66
CA PHE A 123 -19.92 -1.83 -3.08
C PHE A 123 -21.26 -1.60 -3.77
N ARG A 124 -21.27 -0.68 -4.74
CA ARG A 124 -22.42 -0.44 -5.62
C ARG A 124 -21.98 -0.41 -7.07
N LYS A 125 -22.79 -0.96 -7.97
CA LYS A 125 -22.52 -0.87 -9.41
C LYS A 125 -22.62 0.60 -9.82
N SER A 126 -21.67 1.10 -10.62
CA SER A 126 -21.87 2.39 -11.27
C SER A 126 -22.99 2.23 -12.29
N GLU A 127 -23.99 3.11 -12.21
CA GLU A 127 -24.86 3.41 -13.34
C GLU A 127 -24.02 4.02 -14.48
#